data_AF-A0A1H9HS40-F1
#
_entry.id   AF-A0A1H9HS40-F1
#
_cell.length_a   1.000
_cell.length_b   1.000
_cell.length_c   1.000
_cell.angle_alpha   90.00
_cell.angle_beta   90.00
_cell.angle_gamma   90.00
#
_symmetry.space_group_name_H-M   'P 1'
#
loop_
_entity.id
_entity.type
_entity.pdbx_description
1 polymer ?
#
loop_
_entity_poly.entity_id
_entity_poly.type
_entity_poly.pdbx_seq_one_letter_code
_entity_poly.pdbx_strand_id
1 'polypeptide(L)'
;MTILRITPTETIDLLVPPQREPHADPGDLLAGHLHAPRRGEDSTGRARGDGPVITLSDPIPAEQIDANTPYVIKDAHGRVLSVQDAGSGTWEWAYFGAYDSYWTDVFPLQFSGNPVDKPSSITMPARTWPLHSNGTATSWEYAFWAPSDYGSSYPVMSLTAKAAQVTPEGFQTYTLSWNNGGTTMSLCADSGSWNWAYVSSTHAAAALTFHKFYVQRKKLDSLFSAAWPDASYDLKLNTGDSHYEALTTSQVMATYHNSGLAQYSWKANYFDCDDFSYVYKAQSSKDAYAVSPEYGYAVGIIFGRTAGSAHAVNVFIDTSGTVQVIEPQNGQIVEGKDWKDRTGAAYSPYFILM
;
A
#
# COMPACT_ATOMS: atom_id res chain seq x y z
N MET A 1 11.36 -39.58 -49.43
CA MET A 1 10.34 -38.53 -49.63
C MET A 1 9.29 -38.76 -48.55
N THR A 2 9.41 -38.05 -47.44
CA THR A 2 8.61 -38.26 -46.23
C THR A 2 7.85 -36.97 -45.96
N ILE A 3 6.53 -37.07 -45.94
CA ILE A 3 5.62 -35.91 -45.79
C ILE A 3 5.46 -35.63 -44.30
N LEU A 4 5.89 -34.44 -43.87
CA LEU A 4 5.59 -33.87 -42.55
C LEU A 4 4.12 -33.43 -42.53
N ARG A 5 3.32 -34.00 -41.62
CA ARG A 5 2.01 -33.46 -41.22
C ARG A 5 2.22 -32.46 -40.10
N ILE A 6 1.90 -31.20 -40.36
CA ILE A 6 1.77 -30.14 -39.37
C ILE A 6 0.31 -30.14 -38.92
N THR A 7 0.06 -30.32 -37.63
CA THR A 7 -1.26 -30.13 -37.01
C THR A 7 -1.44 -28.65 -36.64
N PRO A 8 -2.62 -28.03 -36.81
CA PRO A 8 -2.83 -26.63 -36.43
C PRO A 8 -2.89 -26.47 -34.91
N THR A 9 -2.28 -25.38 -34.45
CA THR A 9 -2.23 -24.90 -33.07
C THR A 9 -3.64 -24.58 -32.54
N GLU A 10 -3.98 -25.11 -31.37
CA GLU A 10 -5.14 -24.66 -30.60
C GLU A 10 -4.98 -23.18 -30.28
N THR A 11 -5.97 -22.38 -30.67
CA THR A 11 -6.04 -20.96 -30.33
C THR A 11 -6.65 -20.88 -28.94
N ILE A 12 -5.85 -20.46 -27.95
CA ILE A 12 -6.36 -20.15 -26.61
C ILE A 12 -7.13 -18.83 -26.76
N ASP A 13 -8.46 -18.90 -26.69
CA ASP A 13 -9.31 -17.72 -26.52
C ASP A 13 -8.97 -17.09 -25.16
N LEU A 14 -8.12 -16.07 -25.20
CA LEU A 14 -7.97 -15.12 -24.11
C LEU A 14 -9.33 -14.46 -23.91
N LEU A 15 -9.98 -14.77 -22.79
CA LEU A 15 -11.09 -13.99 -22.24
C LEU A 15 -10.59 -12.56 -22.00
N VAL A 16 -10.68 -11.71 -23.03
CA VAL A 16 -10.55 -10.27 -22.91
C VAL A 16 -11.73 -9.83 -22.05
N PRO A 17 -11.51 -9.27 -20.85
CA PRO A 17 -12.60 -8.71 -20.07
C PRO A 17 -13.31 -7.67 -20.94
N PRO A 18 -14.66 -7.57 -20.89
CA PRO A 18 -15.39 -6.64 -21.73
C PRO A 18 -14.77 -5.25 -21.58
N GLN A 19 -14.36 -4.65 -22.71
CA GLN A 19 -13.96 -3.25 -22.76
C GLN A 19 -15.10 -2.44 -22.14
N ARG A 20 -14.90 -1.96 -20.91
CA ARG A 20 -15.78 -0.96 -20.32
C ARG A 20 -15.66 0.31 -21.15
N GLU A 21 -16.78 1.02 -21.28
CA GLU A 21 -16.84 2.29 -22.02
C GLU A 21 -15.69 3.21 -21.59
N PRO A 22 -15.11 3.99 -22.52
CA PRO A 22 -14.09 4.97 -22.19
C PRO A 22 -14.64 5.86 -21.09
N HIS A 23 -13.99 5.85 -19.93
CA HIS A 23 -14.27 6.79 -18.85
C HIS A 23 -14.17 8.20 -19.46
N ALA A 24 -15.28 8.94 -19.45
CA ALA A 24 -15.28 10.33 -19.90
C ALA A 24 -14.20 11.11 -19.14
N ASP A 25 -13.55 12.06 -19.82
CA ASP A 25 -12.53 12.92 -19.25
C ASP A 25 -13.02 13.49 -17.90
N PRO A 26 -12.20 13.57 -16.84
CA PRO A 26 -12.55 14.24 -15.60
C PRO A 26 -13.23 15.60 -15.81
N GLY A 27 -12.81 16.35 -16.84
CA GLY A 27 -13.43 17.62 -17.25
C GLY A 27 -14.79 17.47 -17.93
N ASP A 28 -15.01 16.41 -18.72
CA ASP A 28 -16.26 16.17 -19.46
C ASP A 28 -17.39 15.68 -18.55
N LEU A 29 -17.07 14.88 -17.52
CA LEU A 29 -18.05 14.46 -16.50
C LEU A 29 -18.61 15.65 -15.71
N LEU A 30 -17.88 16.76 -15.63
CA LEU A 30 -18.29 17.96 -14.91
C LEU A 30 -19.07 18.95 -15.77
N ALA A 31 -18.87 18.94 -17.10
CA ALA A 31 -19.63 19.78 -18.02
C ALA A 31 -21.12 19.35 -18.13
N GLY A 32 -21.44 18.09 -17.81
CA GLY A 32 -22.82 17.55 -17.79
C GLY A 32 -23.39 17.30 -16.39
N HIS A 33 -22.54 17.13 -15.37
CA HIS A 33 -22.95 16.82 -14.01
C HIS A 33 -22.10 17.60 -13.00
N LEU A 34 -22.70 18.51 -12.24
CA LEU A 34 -22.08 19.24 -11.11
C LEU A 34 -21.54 18.34 -9.97
N HIS A 35 -21.56 17.03 -10.15
CA HIS A 35 -21.17 16.03 -9.17
C HIS A 35 -20.35 14.94 -9.87
N ALA A 36 -19.12 14.71 -9.40
CA ALA A 36 -18.42 13.46 -9.70
C ALA A 36 -19.38 12.29 -9.41
N PRO A 37 -19.47 11.29 -10.32
CA PRO A 37 -20.51 10.27 -10.25
C PRO A 37 -20.51 9.59 -8.88
N ARG A 38 -21.56 9.84 -8.08
CA ARG A 38 -21.73 9.25 -6.75
C ARG A 38 -21.78 7.75 -6.93
N ARG A 39 -20.73 7.05 -6.47
CA ARG A 39 -20.83 5.62 -6.24
C ARG A 39 -21.69 5.38 -5.00
N GLY A 40 -23.01 5.47 -5.18
CA GLY A 40 -24.03 4.91 -4.30
C GLY A 40 -24.39 5.72 -3.05
N GLU A 41 -25.37 6.62 -3.18
CA GLU A 41 -26.42 6.76 -2.15
C GLU A 41 -27.36 5.53 -2.15
N ASP A 42 -27.27 4.66 -3.17
CA ASP A 42 -28.04 3.42 -3.26
C ASP A 42 -27.19 2.16 -3.13
N SER A 43 -27.74 1.22 -2.35
CA SER A 43 -27.35 -0.16 -2.10
C SER A 43 -26.24 -0.38 -1.08
N THR A 44 -26.66 -0.53 0.18
CA THR A 44 -26.07 -1.43 1.19
C THR A 44 -24.58 -1.63 0.98
N GLY A 45 -23.75 -0.75 1.56
CA GLY A 45 -22.32 -0.98 1.66
C GLY A 45 -22.13 -2.41 2.19
N ARG A 46 -21.85 -3.36 1.30
CA ARG A 46 -21.56 -4.72 1.69
C ARG A 46 -20.35 -4.55 2.59
N ALA A 47 -20.52 -4.83 3.88
CA ALA A 47 -19.39 -5.06 4.75
C ALA A 47 -18.48 -6.05 4.02
N ARG A 48 -17.39 -5.55 3.44
CA ARG A 48 -16.44 -6.36 2.69
C ARG A 48 -15.61 -7.09 3.74
N GLY A 49 -16.08 -8.28 4.12
CA GLY A 49 -15.35 -9.25 4.95
C GLY A 49 -15.14 -8.87 6.41
N ASP A 50 -14.26 -9.63 7.07
CA ASP A 50 -13.88 -9.55 8.49
C ASP A 50 -13.04 -8.31 8.83
N GLY A 51 -13.46 -7.11 8.40
CA GLY A 51 -12.76 -5.84 8.64
C GLY A 51 -11.32 -5.79 8.09
N PRO A 52 -10.60 -4.68 8.29
CA PRO A 52 -9.20 -4.59 7.89
C PRO A 52 -8.31 -5.43 8.82
N VAL A 53 -7.43 -6.24 8.24
CA VAL A 53 -6.43 -6.99 9.03
C VAL A 53 -5.28 -6.08 9.47
N ILE A 54 -5.01 -5.04 8.69
CA ILE A 54 -4.10 -3.96 9.03
C ILE A 54 -4.81 -2.97 9.95
N THR A 55 -4.10 -2.51 10.96
CA THR A 55 -4.50 -1.38 11.79
C THR A 55 -3.62 -0.19 11.53
N LEU A 56 -4.16 1.00 11.77
CA LEU A 56 -3.41 2.24 11.65
C LEU A 56 -2.72 2.55 12.98
N SER A 57 -1.51 3.10 12.93
CA SER A 57 -0.80 3.61 14.10
C SER A 57 -1.58 4.75 14.77
N ASP A 58 -1.12 5.18 15.95
CA ASP A 58 -1.44 6.54 16.40
C ASP A 58 -0.90 7.59 15.40
N PRO A 59 -1.45 8.82 15.39
CA PRO A 59 -0.94 9.88 14.53
C PRO A 59 0.57 10.10 14.71
N ILE A 60 1.32 10.02 13.63
CA ILE A 60 2.74 10.38 13.63
C ILE A 60 2.89 11.89 13.40
N PRO A 61 3.89 12.53 14.02
CA PRO A 61 4.16 13.93 13.77
C PRO A 61 4.84 14.10 12.41
N ALA A 62 4.60 15.24 11.76
CA ALA A 62 4.98 15.41 10.37
C ALA A 62 6.52 15.50 10.14
N GLU A 63 7.32 15.76 11.17
CA GLU A 63 8.78 15.60 11.14
C GLU A 63 9.23 14.14 10.96
N GLN A 64 8.38 13.16 11.26
CA GLN A 64 8.62 11.74 10.98
C GLN A 64 8.15 11.33 9.58
N ILE A 65 7.70 12.28 8.75
CA ILE A 65 7.33 12.03 7.36
C ILE A 65 8.56 12.18 6.46
N ASP A 66 8.97 11.07 5.86
CA ASP A 66 9.95 10.98 4.79
C ASP A 66 9.36 10.38 3.51
N ALA A 67 10.15 10.41 2.42
CA ALA A 67 9.73 9.98 1.09
C ALA A 67 9.73 8.45 0.85
N ASN A 68 10.37 7.69 1.74
CA ASN A 68 10.53 6.24 1.63
C ASN A 68 9.51 5.48 2.47
N THR A 69 8.90 6.12 3.45
CA THR A 69 7.91 5.49 4.33
C THR A 69 6.48 5.66 3.75
N PRO A 70 5.66 4.59 3.72
CA PRO A 70 4.26 4.66 3.33
C PRO A 70 3.37 5.20 4.46
N TYR A 71 2.33 5.95 4.11
CA TYR A 71 1.35 6.50 5.06
C TYR A 71 -0.09 6.30 4.63
N VAL A 72 -0.98 6.47 5.60
CA VAL A 72 -2.40 6.78 5.41
C VAL A 72 -2.66 8.19 5.93
N ILE A 73 -3.43 8.97 5.17
CA ILE A 73 -3.90 10.29 5.61
C ILE A 73 -5.32 10.12 6.11
N LYS A 74 -5.55 10.52 7.37
CA LYS A 74 -6.85 10.41 8.04
C LYS A 74 -7.37 11.79 8.43
N ASP A 75 -8.65 12.05 8.24
CA ASP A 75 -9.29 13.30 8.66
C ASP A 75 -9.90 13.23 10.07
N ALA A 76 -10.34 14.38 10.57
CA ALA A 76 -10.97 14.52 11.88
C ALA A 76 -12.31 13.76 12.04
N HIS A 77 -12.91 13.27 10.94
CA HIS A 77 -14.10 12.41 10.98
C HIS A 77 -13.74 10.92 11.03
N GLY A 78 -12.45 10.59 11.09
CA GLY A 78 -11.98 9.22 11.13
C GLY A 78 -11.91 8.54 9.76
N ARG A 79 -12.06 9.30 8.67
CA ARG A 79 -12.02 8.81 7.29
C ARG A 79 -10.60 8.86 6.75
N VAL A 80 -10.30 8.02 5.79
CA VAL A 80 -8.99 7.95 5.15
C VAL A 80 -9.05 8.35 3.69
N LEU A 81 -8.03 9.05 3.22
CA LEU A 81 -7.87 9.41 1.82
C LEU A 81 -7.66 8.13 1.00
N SER A 82 -8.55 7.90 0.04
CA SER A 82 -8.74 6.66 -0.70
C SER A 82 -8.82 6.93 -2.21
N VAL A 83 -8.74 5.86 -3.00
CA VAL A 83 -8.92 5.89 -4.46
C VAL A 83 -10.20 5.18 -4.85
N GLN A 84 -11.02 5.80 -5.68
CA GLN A 84 -12.22 5.16 -6.19
C GLN A 84 -11.88 3.87 -6.94
N ASP A 85 -12.70 2.83 -6.73
CA ASP A 85 -12.64 1.59 -7.52
C ASP A 85 -11.29 0.88 -7.50
N ALA A 86 -10.56 1.01 -6.38
CA ALA A 86 -9.24 0.43 -6.14
C ALA A 86 -8.20 0.76 -7.24
N GLY A 87 -8.39 1.87 -7.98
CA GLY A 87 -7.59 2.12 -9.17
C GLY A 87 -7.89 1.06 -10.22
N SER A 88 -8.91 1.16 -11.06
CA SER A 88 -9.07 0.18 -12.15
C SER A 88 -8.96 0.80 -13.53
N GLY A 89 -9.13 2.12 -13.63
CA GLY A 89 -8.98 2.90 -14.85
C GLY A 89 -7.57 3.40 -15.13
N THR A 90 -7.48 4.41 -16.00
CA THR A 90 -6.27 5.21 -16.32
C THR A 90 -6.12 6.43 -15.42
N TRP A 91 -7.14 6.73 -14.63
CA TRP A 91 -7.23 7.74 -13.57
C TRP A 91 -8.40 7.34 -12.64
N GLU A 92 -8.46 7.89 -11.43
CA GLU A 92 -9.59 7.66 -10.50
C GLU A 92 -9.79 8.83 -9.54
N TRP A 93 -11.03 9.08 -9.12
CA TRP A 93 -11.32 10.12 -8.12
C TRP A 93 -10.72 9.80 -6.75
N ALA A 94 -10.29 10.84 -6.04
CA ALA A 94 -9.87 10.76 -4.65
C ALA A 94 -11.03 11.07 -3.71
N TYR A 95 -11.14 10.34 -2.61
CA TYR A 95 -12.21 10.55 -1.64
C TYR A 95 -11.75 10.23 -0.22
N PHE A 96 -12.46 10.74 0.79
CA PHE A 96 -12.30 10.33 2.17
C PHE A 96 -13.41 9.36 2.54
N GLY A 97 -13.07 8.13 2.95
CA GLY A 97 -14.03 7.11 3.38
C GLY A 97 -13.68 6.52 4.75
N ALA A 98 -14.67 6.08 5.51
CA ALA A 98 -14.44 5.38 6.77
C ALA A 98 -13.58 4.11 6.57
N TYR A 99 -12.44 4.01 7.28
CA TYR A 99 -11.44 2.95 7.05
C TYR A 99 -12.07 1.55 7.06
N ASP A 100 -12.86 1.21 8.09
CA ASP A 100 -13.45 -0.13 8.23
C ASP A 100 -14.42 -0.51 7.09
N SER A 101 -15.00 0.48 6.41
CA SER A 101 -15.95 0.25 5.30
C SER A 101 -15.28 0.26 3.93
N TYR A 102 -14.17 0.99 3.79
CA TYR A 102 -13.52 1.26 2.51
C TYR A 102 -12.05 0.80 2.48
N TRP A 103 -11.62 -0.07 3.39
CA TRP A 103 -10.21 -0.47 3.53
C TRP A 103 -9.59 -1.06 2.26
N THR A 104 -10.39 -1.66 1.36
CA THR A 104 -9.92 -2.17 0.06
C THR A 104 -9.54 -1.07 -0.94
N ASP A 105 -9.97 0.15 -0.68
CA ASP A 105 -9.75 1.32 -1.54
C ASP A 105 -8.62 2.21 -0.97
N VAL A 106 -7.99 1.76 0.12
CA VAL A 106 -6.90 2.46 0.81
C VAL A 106 -5.59 1.94 0.28
N PHE A 107 -4.84 2.83 -0.35
CA PHE A 107 -3.49 2.54 -0.82
C PHE A 107 -2.47 3.26 0.06
N PRO A 108 -1.28 2.68 0.24
CA PRO A 108 -0.13 3.39 0.77
C PRO A 108 0.10 4.67 -0.01
N LEU A 109 0.30 5.77 0.71
CA LEU A 109 0.66 7.06 0.14
C LEU A 109 2.11 7.39 0.49
N GLN A 110 2.83 8.03 -0.43
CA GLN A 110 4.16 8.56 -0.18
C GLN A 110 4.19 10.05 -0.52
N PHE A 111 5.03 10.79 0.19
CA PHE A 111 5.32 12.17 -0.19
C PHE A 111 6.62 12.23 -0.99
N SER A 112 6.72 13.15 -1.94
CA SER A 112 7.99 13.39 -2.65
C SER A 112 9.12 13.97 -1.76
N GLY A 113 8.79 14.33 -0.52
CA GLY A 113 9.67 14.92 0.50
C GLY A 113 8.88 15.19 1.77
N ASN A 114 9.51 15.72 2.82
CA ASN A 114 8.77 16.11 4.02
C ASN A 114 7.86 17.32 3.70
N PRO A 115 6.52 17.19 3.84
CA PRO A 115 5.58 18.25 3.48
C PRO A 115 5.61 19.45 4.45
N VAL A 116 6.24 19.34 5.62
CA VAL A 116 6.45 20.46 6.56
C VAL A 116 7.56 21.38 6.08
N ASP A 117 8.61 20.81 5.51
CA ASP A 117 9.81 21.55 5.09
C ASP A 117 9.59 22.28 3.76
N LYS A 118 8.87 21.64 2.83
CA LYS A 118 8.64 22.16 1.48
C LYS A 118 7.40 21.55 0.83
N PRO A 119 6.82 22.22 -0.19
CA PRO A 119 5.75 21.64 -0.99
C PRO A 119 6.17 20.28 -1.55
N SER A 120 5.33 19.27 -1.31
CA SER A 120 5.58 17.87 -1.69
C SER A 120 4.34 17.25 -2.30
N SER A 121 4.49 16.50 -3.39
CA SER A 121 3.37 15.78 -3.99
C SER A 121 3.07 14.51 -3.20
N ILE A 122 1.80 14.12 -3.18
CA ILE A 122 1.36 12.82 -2.66
C ILE A 122 1.29 11.87 -3.84
N THR A 123 1.88 10.70 -3.72
CA THR A 123 1.86 9.64 -4.73
C THR A 123 1.36 8.33 -4.16
N MET A 124 0.68 7.54 -4.99
CA MET A 124 0.33 6.16 -4.73
C MET A 124 1.41 5.25 -5.33
N PRO A 125 2.33 4.66 -4.54
CA PRO A 125 3.50 3.96 -5.06
C PRO A 125 3.15 2.75 -5.92
N ALA A 126 2.07 2.04 -5.60
CA ALA A 126 1.58 0.88 -6.35
C ALA A 126 1.31 1.20 -7.84
N ARG A 127 1.05 2.46 -8.17
CA ARG A 127 0.80 2.91 -9.56
C ARG A 127 1.72 4.04 -10.02
N THR A 128 2.54 4.58 -9.13
CA THR A 128 3.30 5.82 -9.35
C THR A 128 2.42 7.01 -9.73
N TRP A 129 1.17 7.03 -9.26
CA TRP A 129 0.20 8.07 -9.59
C TRP A 129 0.22 9.19 -8.54
N PRO A 130 0.59 10.43 -8.89
CA PRO A 130 0.40 11.57 -8.02
C PRO A 130 -1.09 11.94 -7.85
N LEU A 131 -1.35 12.76 -6.83
CA LEU A 131 -2.63 13.43 -6.64
C LEU A 131 -2.68 14.72 -7.48
N HIS A 132 -3.68 14.81 -8.34
CA HIS A 132 -3.95 15.93 -9.22
C HIS A 132 -5.15 16.74 -8.76
N SER A 133 -5.17 18.01 -9.16
CA SER A 133 -6.38 18.83 -9.23
C SER A 133 -7.01 18.67 -10.61
N ASN A 134 -8.34 18.53 -10.68
CA ASN A 134 -9.11 18.41 -11.93
C ASN A 134 -9.23 19.73 -12.72
N GLY A 135 -8.46 20.73 -12.36
CA GLY A 135 -8.38 21.99 -13.07
C GLY A 135 -7.38 22.96 -12.45
N THR A 136 -7.45 24.20 -12.91
CA THR A 136 -6.54 25.28 -12.53
C THR A 136 -7.26 26.45 -11.85
N ALA A 137 -8.56 26.32 -11.57
CA ALA A 137 -9.29 27.33 -10.83
C ALA A 137 -8.68 27.52 -9.43
N THR A 138 -8.73 28.76 -8.96
CA THR A 138 -8.13 29.15 -7.66
C THR A 138 -9.13 29.16 -6.52
N SER A 139 -10.42 28.96 -6.81
CA SER A 139 -11.50 28.90 -5.81
C SER A 139 -11.72 27.49 -5.28
N TRP A 140 -11.82 26.51 -6.18
CA TRP A 140 -12.22 25.15 -5.85
C TRP A 140 -11.96 24.20 -7.02
N GLU A 141 -11.45 23.00 -6.75
CA GLU A 141 -11.24 21.91 -7.72
C GLU A 141 -11.29 20.55 -7.00
N TYR A 142 -11.88 19.51 -7.60
CA TYR A 142 -11.80 18.13 -7.13
C TYR A 142 -10.38 17.55 -7.24
N ALA A 143 -10.09 16.57 -6.38
CA ALA A 143 -8.84 15.83 -6.40
C ALA A 143 -9.00 14.44 -7.02
N PHE A 144 -8.01 14.01 -7.79
CA PHE A 144 -8.01 12.69 -8.44
C PHE A 144 -6.59 12.13 -8.61
N TRP A 145 -6.48 10.83 -8.81
CA TRP A 145 -5.23 10.09 -8.99
C TRP A 145 -5.03 9.77 -10.47
N ALA A 146 -3.86 10.03 -11.02
CA ALA A 146 -3.53 9.72 -12.41
C ALA A 146 -2.01 9.64 -12.64
N PRO A 147 -1.54 9.13 -13.79
CA PRO A 147 -0.14 9.26 -14.20
C PRO A 147 0.32 10.72 -14.24
N SER A 148 1.60 10.98 -13.95
CA SER A 148 2.18 12.33 -13.94
C SER A 148 2.03 13.10 -15.26
N ASP A 149 1.91 12.38 -16.38
CA ASP A 149 1.77 12.91 -17.74
C ASP A 149 0.31 12.93 -18.24
N TYR A 150 -0.67 12.73 -17.35
CA TYR A 150 -2.09 12.61 -17.71
C TYR A 150 -2.64 13.78 -18.54
N GLY A 151 -2.24 15.01 -18.22
CA GLY A 151 -2.59 16.18 -19.03
C GLY A 151 -2.13 17.50 -18.43
N SER A 152 -1.75 18.47 -19.27
CA SER A 152 -1.25 19.78 -18.84
C SER A 152 -2.30 20.66 -18.15
N SER A 153 -3.59 20.39 -18.38
CA SER A 153 -4.71 21.09 -17.73
C SER A 153 -4.99 20.59 -16.30
N TYR A 154 -4.33 19.50 -15.88
CA TYR A 154 -4.58 18.82 -14.61
C TYR A 154 -3.31 18.81 -13.76
N PRO A 155 -3.03 19.88 -13.01
CA PRO A 155 -1.76 20.01 -12.30
C PRO A 155 -1.64 18.99 -11.16
N VAL A 156 -0.44 18.42 -11.02
CA VAL A 156 -0.05 17.67 -9.82
C VAL A 156 0.01 18.64 -8.64
N MET A 157 -0.66 18.28 -7.55
CA MET A 157 -0.70 19.11 -6.36
C MET A 157 0.57 18.92 -5.51
N SER A 158 1.33 19.99 -5.35
CA SER A 158 2.44 20.06 -4.38
C SER A 158 1.92 20.68 -3.08
N LEU A 159 1.73 19.85 -2.06
CA LEU A 159 1.07 20.19 -0.81
C LEU A 159 2.10 20.49 0.30
N THR A 160 1.81 21.50 1.10
CA THR A 160 2.56 21.85 2.32
C THR A 160 1.70 21.53 3.53
N ALA A 161 2.26 20.79 4.49
CA ALA A 161 1.61 20.50 5.76
C ALA A 161 1.84 21.67 6.74
N LYS A 162 0.76 22.22 7.27
CA LYS A 162 0.79 23.25 8.33
C LYS A 162 0.07 22.73 9.55
N ALA A 163 0.71 22.82 10.72
CA ALA A 163 0.09 22.50 11.99
C ALA A 163 -1.21 23.31 12.17
N ALA A 164 -2.29 22.63 12.54
CA ALA A 164 -3.62 23.22 12.68
C ALA A 164 -4.07 23.26 14.14
N GLN A 165 -4.41 22.10 14.71
CA GLN A 165 -4.91 21.95 16.08
C GLN A 165 -4.29 20.72 16.76
N VAL A 166 -4.33 20.67 18.08
CA VAL A 166 -3.97 19.46 18.85
C VAL A 166 -5.27 18.76 19.26
N THR A 167 -5.37 17.44 19.05
CA THR A 167 -6.53 16.65 19.46
C THR A 167 -6.60 16.54 20.99
N PRO A 168 -7.75 16.17 21.58
CA PRO A 168 -7.86 15.92 23.03
C PRO A 168 -6.86 14.89 23.56
N GLU A 169 -6.45 13.95 22.72
CA GLU A 169 -5.48 12.89 23.02
C GLU A 169 -4.02 13.38 22.89
N GLY A 170 -3.80 14.64 22.49
CA GLY A 170 -2.48 15.27 22.41
C GLY A 170 -1.81 15.19 21.04
N PHE A 171 -2.49 14.71 20.00
CA PHE A 171 -1.90 14.56 18.66
C PHE A 171 -2.02 15.84 17.82
N GLN A 172 -0.97 16.20 17.09
CA GLN A 172 -1.00 17.32 16.15
C GLN A 172 -1.79 16.96 14.88
N THR A 173 -2.72 17.82 14.50
CA THR A 173 -3.41 17.78 13.19
C THR A 173 -2.80 18.80 12.24
N TYR A 174 -2.97 18.58 10.94
CA TYR A 174 -2.38 19.38 9.88
C TYR A 174 -3.42 19.75 8.83
N THR A 175 -3.26 20.92 8.23
CA THR A 175 -3.88 21.24 6.94
C THR A 175 -2.86 21.00 5.83
N LEU A 176 -3.28 20.37 4.73
CA LEU A 176 -2.47 20.25 3.52
C LEU A 176 -2.87 21.35 2.54
N SER A 177 -1.95 22.29 2.25
CA SER A 177 -2.22 23.44 1.38
C SER A 177 -1.37 23.42 0.11
N TRP A 178 -1.99 23.72 -1.02
CA TRP A 178 -1.39 23.88 -2.34
C TRP A 178 -1.43 25.36 -2.75
N ASN A 179 -0.33 25.89 -3.29
CA ASN A 179 -0.32 27.21 -3.91
C ASN A 179 -0.60 27.06 -5.42
N ASN A 180 -1.79 27.47 -5.85
CA ASN A 180 -2.20 27.48 -7.24
C ASN A 180 -2.26 28.93 -7.76
N GLY A 181 -1.32 29.32 -8.62
CA GLY A 181 -1.31 30.66 -9.23
C GLY A 181 -1.28 31.80 -8.21
N GLY A 182 -0.60 31.63 -7.07
CA GLY A 182 -0.55 32.62 -5.99
C GLY A 182 -1.69 32.53 -4.98
N THR A 183 -2.71 31.71 -5.24
CA THR A 183 -3.81 31.46 -4.30
C THR A 183 -3.52 30.21 -3.48
N THR A 184 -3.65 30.31 -2.15
CA THR A 184 -3.54 29.14 -1.27
C THR A 184 -4.87 28.41 -1.23
N MET A 185 -4.88 27.16 -1.66
CA MET A 185 -6.01 26.24 -1.56
C MET A 185 -5.63 25.14 -0.57
N SER A 186 -6.59 24.60 0.18
CA SER A 186 -6.35 23.49 1.11
C SER A 186 -7.15 22.27 0.72
N LEU A 187 -6.61 21.08 1.02
CA LEU A 187 -7.34 19.83 0.89
C LEU A 187 -8.53 19.81 1.85
N CYS A 188 -9.68 19.46 1.31
CA CYS A 188 -10.98 19.55 1.92
C CYS A 188 -11.79 18.28 1.61
N ALA A 189 -12.79 18.03 2.44
CA ALA A 189 -13.85 17.07 2.23
C ALA A 189 -15.02 17.49 3.12
N ASP A 190 -16.25 17.45 2.61
CA ASP A 190 -17.41 17.76 3.46
C ASP A 190 -17.60 16.67 4.52
N SER A 191 -18.39 16.96 5.55
CA SER A 191 -18.68 16.00 6.64
C SER A 191 -19.44 14.76 6.14
N GLY A 192 -19.42 13.69 6.94
CA GLY A 192 -20.14 12.44 6.66
C GLY A 192 -19.22 11.23 6.80
N SER A 193 -19.73 10.02 6.58
CA SER A 193 -18.92 8.78 6.59
C SER A 193 -18.09 8.59 5.32
N TRP A 194 -18.42 9.33 4.27
CA TRP A 194 -17.78 9.31 2.96
C TRP A 194 -17.96 10.67 2.28
N ASN A 195 -16.93 11.19 1.60
CA ASN A 195 -17.05 12.39 0.75
C ASN A 195 -15.90 12.50 -0.26
N TRP A 196 -16.12 13.22 -1.36
CA TRP A 196 -15.08 13.50 -2.34
C TRP A 196 -13.98 14.37 -1.74
N ALA A 197 -12.73 14.12 -2.14
CA ALA A 197 -11.63 14.99 -1.84
C ALA A 197 -11.56 16.12 -2.88
N TYR A 198 -11.33 17.33 -2.41
CA TYR A 198 -11.19 18.51 -3.25
C TYR A 198 -10.24 19.50 -2.60
N VAL A 199 -9.75 20.48 -3.36
CA VAL A 199 -8.99 21.62 -2.85
C VAL A 199 -9.83 22.89 -2.97
N SER A 200 -9.76 23.77 -1.97
CA SER A 200 -10.48 25.03 -2.00
C SER A 200 -9.78 26.15 -1.25
N SER A 201 -9.96 27.40 -1.70
CA SER A 201 -9.57 28.61 -0.97
C SER A 201 -10.73 29.22 -0.16
N THR A 202 -11.95 28.70 -0.31
CA THR A 202 -13.17 29.25 0.30
C THR A 202 -13.82 28.30 1.31
N HIS A 203 -13.50 27.00 1.26
CA HIS A 203 -14.01 26.01 2.21
C HIS A 203 -13.04 25.80 3.37
N ALA A 204 -13.57 25.31 4.50
CA ALA A 204 -12.76 24.93 5.64
C ALA A 204 -11.83 23.78 5.25
N ALA A 205 -10.54 23.92 5.56
CA ALA A 205 -9.56 22.86 5.34
C ALA A 205 -9.89 21.63 6.19
N ALA A 206 -9.65 20.44 5.65
CA ALA A 206 -9.69 19.23 6.44
C ALA A 206 -8.57 19.27 7.49
N ALA A 207 -8.89 18.90 8.73
CA ALA A 207 -7.90 18.63 9.77
C ALA A 207 -7.44 17.18 9.61
N LEU A 208 -6.16 17.00 9.30
CA LEU A 208 -5.58 15.73 8.85
C LEU A 208 -4.52 15.23 9.82
N THR A 209 -4.36 13.92 9.85
CA THR A 209 -3.35 13.18 10.62
C THR A 209 -2.70 12.15 9.71
N PHE A 210 -1.45 11.79 10.02
CA PHE A 210 -0.67 10.82 9.25
C PHE A 210 -0.49 9.56 10.07
N HIS A 211 -0.65 8.40 9.44
CA HIS A 211 -0.61 7.12 10.11
C HIS A 211 0.24 6.13 9.34
N LYS A 212 0.86 5.20 10.05
CA LYS A 212 1.54 4.02 9.51
C LYS A 212 0.62 2.81 9.50
N PHE A 213 1.03 1.77 8.77
CA PHE A 213 0.34 0.50 8.66
C PHE A 213 0.94 -0.52 9.62
N TYR A 214 0.18 -0.99 10.60
CA TYR A 214 0.62 -1.97 11.60
C TYR A 214 -0.19 -3.26 11.52
N VAL A 215 0.48 -4.38 11.79
CA VAL A 215 -0.13 -5.70 11.98
C VAL A 215 -0.18 -5.99 13.46
N GLN A 216 -1.36 -6.28 14.00
CA GLN A 216 -1.48 -6.71 15.39
C GLN A 216 -0.89 -8.11 15.56
N ARG A 217 -0.08 -8.34 16.60
CA ARG A 217 0.50 -9.66 16.87
C ARG A 217 -0.56 -10.77 16.88
N LYS A 218 -1.72 -10.51 17.50
CA LYS A 218 -2.83 -11.48 17.62
C LYS A 218 -3.50 -11.86 16.29
N LYS A 219 -3.19 -11.15 15.18
CA LYS A 219 -3.73 -11.39 13.84
C LYS A 219 -2.77 -12.19 12.95
N LEU A 220 -1.50 -12.35 13.34
CA LEU A 220 -0.50 -13.05 12.53
C LEU A 220 -0.88 -14.51 12.27
N ASP A 221 -1.37 -15.22 13.27
CA ASP A 221 -1.81 -16.61 13.11
C ASP A 221 -2.96 -16.76 12.09
N SER A 222 -3.95 -15.85 12.14
CA SER A 222 -5.03 -15.84 11.14
C SER A 222 -4.52 -15.50 9.73
N LEU A 223 -3.53 -14.63 9.60
CA LEU A 223 -2.92 -14.29 8.32
C LEU A 223 -2.16 -15.50 7.72
N PHE A 224 -1.34 -16.17 8.53
CA PHE A 224 -0.59 -17.33 8.08
C PHE A 224 -1.49 -18.52 7.78
N SER A 225 -2.53 -18.76 8.60
CA SER A 225 -3.52 -19.79 8.32
C SER A 225 -4.33 -19.50 7.04
N ALA A 226 -4.59 -18.23 6.72
CA ALA A 226 -5.23 -17.87 5.45
C ALA A 226 -4.31 -18.09 4.25
N ALA A 227 -3.01 -17.81 4.39
CA ALA A 227 -2.02 -18.03 3.33
C ALA A 227 -1.72 -19.53 3.10
N TRP A 228 -1.74 -20.33 4.17
CA TRP A 228 -1.42 -21.76 4.16
C TRP A 228 -2.43 -22.58 4.98
N PRO A 229 -3.67 -22.77 4.48
CA PRO A 229 -4.76 -23.38 5.24
C PRO A 229 -4.53 -24.85 5.64
N ASP A 230 -3.72 -25.57 4.87
CA ASP A 230 -3.42 -27.00 5.10
C ASP A 230 -2.11 -27.22 5.87
N ALA A 231 -1.40 -26.15 6.23
CA ALA A 231 -0.12 -26.24 6.91
C ALA A 231 -0.29 -26.39 8.43
N SER A 232 0.53 -27.26 9.02
CA SER A 232 0.69 -27.34 10.48
C SER A 232 2.07 -26.78 10.83
N TYR A 233 2.10 -25.60 11.44
CA TYR A 233 3.33 -24.89 11.77
C TYR A 233 3.40 -24.50 13.25
N ASP A 234 4.63 -24.36 13.75
CA ASP A 234 4.89 -23.71 15.04
C ASP A 234 5.20 -22.22 14.80
N LEU A 235 4.33 -21.35 15.31
CA LEU A 235 4.48 -19.89 15.22
C LEU A 235 5.16 -19.34 16.47
N LYS A 236 6.37 -18.82 16.30
CA LYS A 236 7.15 -18.13 17.34
C LYS A 236 7.09 -16.62 17.13
N LEU A 237 6.50 -15.95 18.11
CA LEU A 237 6.39 -14.49 18.17
C LEU A 237 7.14 -14.01 19.40
N ASN A 238 7.86 -12.89 19.28
CA ASN A 238 8.44 -12.23 20.43
C ASN A 238 7.32 -11.74 21.39
N THR A 239 7.46 -12.03 22.69
CA THR A 239 6.42 -11.72 23.68
C THR A 239 6.30 -10.23 23.99
N GLY A 240 7.36 -9.45 23.72
CA GLY A 240 7.38 -8.01 23.97
C GLY A 240 6.63 -7.19 22.92
N ASP A 241 6.40 -7.73 21.73
CA ASP A 241 5.90 -6.96 20.59
C ASP A 241 4.36 -7.08 20.50
N SER A 242 3.65 -5.95 20.59
CA SER A 242 2.18 -5.93 20.44
C SER A 242 1.74 -5.80 18.98
N HIS A 243 2.59 -5.15 18.17
CA HIS A 243 2.38 -4.85 16.75
C HIS A 243 3.69 -5.02 15.97
N TYR A 244 3.55 -5.07 14.66
CA TYR A 244 4.66 -5.03 13.71
C TYR A 244 4.34 -4.02 12.60
N GLU A 245 5.32 -3.28 12.09
CA GLU A 245 5.14 -2.36 10.97
C GLU A 245 5.09 -3.11 9.64
N ALA A 246 3.98 -2.99 8.91
CA ALA A 246 3.80 -3.59 7.59
C ALA A 246 4.66 -2.86 6.56
N LEU A 247 5.16 -3.59 5.55
CA LEU A 247 6.14 -3.04 4.61
C LEU A 247 5.57 -2.91 3.19
N THR A 248 6.16 -2.02 2.40
CA THR A 248 6.01 -2.06 0.94
C THR A 248 7.03 -3.01 0.32
N THR A 249 6.74 -3.49 -0.88
CA THR A 249 7.71 -4.23 -1.72
C THR A 249 9.01 -3.44 -1.90
N SER A 250 8.94 -2.10 -2.02
CA SER A 250 10.15 -1.27 -2.15
C SER A 250 11.03 -1.29 -0.91
N GLN A 251 10.46 -1.25 0.30
CA GLN A 251 11.21 -1.37 1.55
C GLN A 251 11.86 -2.76 1.68
N VAL A 252 11.11 -3.83 1.37
CA VAL A 252 11.60 -5.22 1.39
C VAL A 252 12.77 -5.41 0.42
N MET A 253 12.69 -4.84 -0.79
CA MET A 253 13.76 -4.89 -1.77
C MET A 253 14.96 -4.01 -1.38
N ALA A 254 14.74 -2.85 -0.77
CA ALA A 254 15.82 -2.04 -0.22
C ALA A 254 16.61 -2.83 0.84
N THR A 255 15.93 -3.53 1.75
CA THR A 255 16.58 -4.44 2.71
C THR A 255 17.37 -5.55 2.03
N TYR A 256 16.82 -6.18 0.99
CA TYR A 256 17.55 -7.19 0.21
C TYR A 256 18.83 -6.61 -0.39
N HIS A 257 18.78 -5.43 -1.02
CA HIS A 257 19.96 -4.78 -1.58
C HIS A 257 20.98 -4.39 -0.51
N ASN A 258 20.52 -3.82 0.61
CA ASN A 258 21.37 -3.41 1.73
C ASN A 258 22.06 -4.59 2.42
N SER A 259 21.45 -5.79 2.37
CA SER A 259 22.03 -7.01 2.96
C SER A 259 23.27 -7.52 2.22
N GLY A 260 23.44 -7.14 0.95
CA GLY A 260 24.52 -7.65 0.09
C GLY A 260 24.36 -9.12 -0.33
N LEU A 261 23.24 -9.78 -0.01
CA LEU A 261 23.02 -11.22 -0.26
C LEU A 261 23.12 -11.61 -1.74
N ALA A 262 22.81 -10.71 -2.67
CA ALA A 262 22.93 -10.94 -4.11
C ALA A 262 24.35 -11.32 -4.58
N GLN A 263 25.38 -11.07 -3.76
CA GLN A 263 26.78 -11.37 -4.07
C GLN A 263 27.20 -12.78 -3.64
N TYR A 264 26.36 -13.46 -2.87
CA TYR A 264 26.63 -14.79 -2.34
C TYR A 264 25.94 -15.84 -3.20
N SER A 265 26.49 -17.05 -3.19
CA SER A 265 25.88 -18.21 -3.84
C SER A 265 25.59 -19.27 -2.80
N TRP A 266 24.50 -20.00 -3.00
CA TRP A 266 24.17 -21.16 -2.19
C TRP A 266 25.31 -22.16 -2.13
N LYS A 267 25.58 -22.65 -0.93
CA LYS A 267 26.56 -23.70 -0.69
C LYS A 267 26.14 -24.59 0.48
N ALA A 268 26.01 -25.88 0.18
CA ALA A 268 25.56 -26.89 1.14
C ALA A 268 26.32 -26.83 2.48
N ASN A 269 25.56 -26.78 3.58
CA ASN A 269 26.01 -26.90 4.97
C ASN A 269 26.83 -25.72 5.54
N TYR A 270 27.07 -24.64 4.79
CA TYR A 270 27.84 -23.50 5.32
C TYR A 270 27.33 -22.12 4.89
N PHE A 271 26.56 -22.07 3.81
CA PHE A 271 25.81 -20.88 3.42
C PHE A 271 24.63 -21.31 2.55
N ASP A 272 23.65 -21.98 3.15
CA ASP A 272 22.43 -22.44 2.50
C ASP A 272 21.20 -21.63 2.94
N CYS A 273 19.99 -22.14 2.64
CA CYS A 273 18.78 -21.33 2.60
C CYS A 273 18.45 -20.63 3.93
N ASP A 274 18.76 -21.24 5.07
CA ASP A 274 18.53 -20.66 6.39
C ASP A 274 19.55 -19.56 6.70
N ASP A 275 20.83 -19.72 6.34
CA ASP A 275 21.84 -18.66 6.49
C ASP A 275 21.45 -17.37 5.74
N PHE A 276 21.00 -17.50 4.49
CA PHE A 276 20.47 -16.36 3.73
C PHE A 276 19.29 -15.70 4.46
N SER A 277 18.38 -16.52 5.02
CA SER A 277 17.20 -16.03 5.73
C SER A 277 17.54 -15.33 7.05
N TYR A 278 18.53 -15.82 7.80
CA TYR A 278 19.03 -15.17 9.01
C TYR A 278 19.69 -13.83 8.71
N VAL A 279 20.53 -13.76 7.68
CA VAL A 279 21.18 -12.50 7.27
C VAL A 279 20.15 -11.47 6.86
N TYR A 280 19.14 -11.85 6.07
CA TYR A 280 18.07 -10.93 5.68
C TYR A 280 17.27 -10.42 6.88
N LYS A 281 16.85 -11.30 7.80
CA LYS A 281 16.13 -10.90 9.02
C LYS A 281 16.96 -9.96 9.91
N ALA A 282 18.26 -10.23 10.03
CA ALA A 282 19.18 -9.34 10.75
C ALA A 282 19.29 -7.98 10.07
N GLN A 283 19.39 -7.94 8.73
CA GLN A 283 19.42 -6.67 7.99
C GLN A 283 18.11 -5.90 8.11
N SER A 284 16.96 -6.56 8.02
CA SER A 284 15.64 -5.94 8.23
C SER A 284 15.55 -5.26 9.59
N SER A 285 16.10 -5.89 10.63
CA SER A 285 16.15 -5.32 11.98
C SER A 285 17.08 -4.10 12.06
N LYS A 286 18.21 -4.10 11.34
CA LYS A 286 19.10 -2.93 11.24
C LYS A 286 18.46 -1.77 10.50
N ASP A 287 17.75 -2.05 9.41
CA ASP A 287 17.05 -1.04 8.62
C ASP A 287 15.92 -0.41 9.45
N ALA A 288 15.17 -1.21 10.20
CA ALA A 288 14.21 -0.70 11.18
C ALA A 288 14.91 0.18 12.22
N TYR A 289 15.97 -0.33 12.88
CA TYR A 289 16.71 0.44 13.88
C TYR A 289 17.18 1.82 13.37
N ALA A 290 17.63 1.90 12.12
CA ALA A 290 18.13 3.13 11.51
C ALA A 290 17.05 4.22 11.36
N VAL A 291 15.78 3.84 11.18
CA VAL A 291 14.65 4.78 11.08
C VAL A 291 13.84 4.88 12.37
N SER A 292 14.21 4.11 13.41
CA SER A 292 13.62 4.15 14.76
C SER A 292 12.07 4.11 14.77
N PRO A 293 11.44 3.10 14.11
CA PRO A 293 10.00 2.95 14.14
C PRO A 293 9.52 2.61 15.56
N GLU A 294 8.24 2.83 15.81
CA GLU A 294 7.61 2.45 17.08
C GLU A 294 7.64 0.93 17.30
N TYR A 295 7.47 0.15 16.22
CA TYR A 295 7.51 -1.32 16.22
C TYR A 295 8.47 -1.86 15.16
N GLY A 296 9.00 -3.05 15.41
CA GLY A 296 9.81 -3.76 14.41
C GLY A 296 9.02 -4.07 13.14
N TYR A 297 9.72 -4.19 12.02
CA TYR A 297 9.13 -4.61 10.75
C TYR A 297 8.47 -6.00 10.85
N ALA A 298 7.33 -6.16 10.19
CA ALA A 298 6.59 -7.41 10.05
C ALA A 298 7.31 -8.38 9.10
N VAL A 299 8.57 -8.69 9.39
CA VAL A 299 9.46 -9.57 8.63
C VAL A 299 9.88 -10.73 9.53
N GLY A 300 9.75 -11.96 9.04
CA GLY A 300 10.13 -13.17 9.74
C GLY A 300 10.98 -14.12 8.90
N ILE A 301 11.20 -15.30 9.45
CA ILE A 301 11.82 -16.45 8.79
C ILE A 301 10.78 -17.58 8.77
N ILE A 302 10.64 -18.25 7.64
CA ILE A 302 9.79 -19.44 7.52
C ILE A 302 10.62 -20.61 7.03
N PHE A 303 10.33 -21.78 7.59
CA PHE A 303 10.84 -23.05 7.12
C PHE A 303 9.67 -23.87 6.61
N GLY A 304 9.81 -24.36 5.39
CA GLY A 304 8.79 -25.13 4.69
C GLY A 304 9.36 -26.40 4.08
N ARG A 305 8.47 -27.31 3.74
CA ARG A 305 8.82 -28.58 3.10
C ARG A 305 7.85 -28.96 1.98
N THR A 306 8.37 -29.61 0.97
CA THR A 306 7.62 -30.45 0.02
C THR A 306 7.97 -31.92 0.28
N ALA A 307 7.44 -32.84 -0.53
CA ALA A 307 7.78 -34.26 -0.40
C ALA A 307 9.27 -34.57 -0.64
N GLY A 308 9.99 -33.70 -1.37
CA GLY A 308 11.37 -33.94 -1.78
C GLY A 308 12.37 -32.84 -1.41
N SER A 309 11.93 -31.79 -0.71
CA SER A 309 12.77 -30.63 -0.39
C SER A 309 12.36 -29.99 0.93
N ALA A 310 13.32 -29.39 1.63
CA ALA A 310 13.09 -28.44 2.71
C ALA A 310 13.76 -27.13 2.32
N HIS A 311 13.15 -26.01 2.70
CA HIS A 311 13.62 -24.69 2.28
C HIS A 311 13.33 -23.65 3.36
N ALA A 312 14.20 -22.66 3.46
CA ALA A 312 14.03 -21.51 4.35
C ALA A 312 14.06 -20.23 3.54
N VAL A 313 13.12 -19.34 3.84
CA VAL A 313 12.96 -18.03 3.19
C VAL A 313 12.47 -17.01 4.22
N ASN A 314 12.38 -15.74 3.85
CA ASN A 314 11.77 -14.74 4.70
C ASN A 314 10.32 -14.51 4.31
N VAL A 315 9.48 -14.26 5.31
CA VAL A 315 8.08 -13.86 5.14
C VAL A 315 7.94 -12.41 5.56
N PHE A 316 7.02 -11.68 4.94
CA PHE A 316 6.61 -10.38 5.44
C PHE A 316 5.12 -10.14 5.24
N ILE A 317 4.56 -9.21 6.01
CA ILE A 317 3.19 -8.73 5.80
C ILE A 317 3.27 -7.37 5.10
N ASP A 318 2.65 -7.28 3.93
CA ASP A 318 2.61 -6.02 3.21
C ASP A 318 1.55 -5.05 3.75
N THR A 319 1.61 -3.80 3.31
CA THR A 319 0.64 -2.76 3.68
C THR A 319 -0.81 -3.03 3.27
N SER A 320 -1.08 -4.04 2.42
CA SER A 320 -2.43 -4.52 2.10
C SER A 320 -2.93 -5.60 3.07
N GLY A 321 -2.07 -6.08 3.98
CA GLY A 321 -2.36 -7.20 4.87
C GLY A 321 -2.14 -8.56 4.22
N THR A 322 -1.42 -8.62 3.09
CA THR A 322 -1.14 -9.88 2.41
C THR A 322 0.17 -10.48 2.93
N VAL A 323 0.17 -11.80 3.15
CA VAL A 323 1.39 -12.57 3.46
C VAL A 323 2.19 -12.73 2.18
N GLN A 324 3.42 -12.22 2.19
CA GLN A 324 4.36 -12.30 1.09
C GLN A 324 5.61 -13.07 1.53
N VAL A 325 6.27 -13.71 0.57
CA VAL A 325 7.54 -14.41 0.75
C VAL A 325 8.59 -13.75 -0.13
N ILE A 326 9.76 -13.48 0.43
CA ILE A 326 10.96 -13.11 -0.34
C ILE A 326 11.97 -14.25 -0.30
N GLU A 327 12.47 -14.65 -1.46
CA GLU A 327 13.60 -15.56 -1.62
C GLU A 327 14.91 -14.77 -1.41
N PRO A 328 15.56 -14.88 -0.25
CA PRO A 328 16.74 -14.06 0.06
C PRO A 328 17.98 -14.41 -0.79
N GLN A 329 17.97 -15.50 -1.55
CA GLN A 329 19.06 -15.83 -2.48
C GLN A 329 19.00 -15.08 -3.81
N ASN A 330 17.83 -14.59 -4.22
CA ASN A 330 17.68 -13.92 -5.53
C ASN A 330 16.78 -12.68 -5.51
N GLY A 331 16.11 -12.39 -4.39
CA GLY A 331 15.22 -11.24 -4.22
C GLY A 331 13.84 -11.40 -4.84
N GLN A 332 13.47 -12.59 -5.32
CA GLN A 332 12.14 -12.84 -5.86
C GLN A 332 11.09 -12.75 -4.75
N ILE A 333 9.99 -12.03 -5.01
CA ILE A 333 8.85 -11.91 -4.09
C ILE A 333 7.64 -12.60 -4.72
N VAL A 334 6.93 -13.39 -3.91
CA VAL A 334 5.66 -14.05 -4.27
C VAL A 334 4.68 -13.97 -3.10
N GLU A 335 3.38 -14.07 -3.38
CA GLU A 335 2.39 -14.27 -2.32
C GLU A 335 2.66 -15.60 -1.59
N GLY A 336 2.39 -15.67 -0.29
CA GLY A 336 2.66 -16.86 0.52
C GLY A 336 2.00 -18.12 -0.04
N LYS A 337 0.75 -18.01 -0.52
CA LYS A 337 0.00 -19.11 -1.15
C LYS A 337 0.65 -19.66 -2.43
N ASP A 338 1.52 -18.88 -3.06
CA ASP A 338 2.21 -19.22 -4.30
C ASP A 338 3.67 -19.63 -4.09
N TRP A 339 4.10 -19.81 -2.84
CA TRP A 339 5.44 -20.31 -2.53
C TRP A 339 5.59 -21.79 -2.91
N LYS A 340 6.25 -22.04 -4.05
CA LYS A 340 6.40 -23.36 -4.68
C LYS A 340 7.86 -23.71 -4.92
N ASP A 341 8.16 -25.00 -4.92
CA ASP A 341 9.48 -25.50 -5.32
C ASP A 341 9.65 -25.51 -6.85
N ARG A 342 10.85 -25.89 -7.31
CA ARG A 342 11.20 -25.94 -8.74
C ARG A 342 10.33 -26.90 -9.58
N THR A 343 9.58 -27.80 -8.94
CA THR A 343 8.66 -28.73 -9.60
C THR A 343 7.22 -28.19 -9.64
N GLY A 344 6.98 -27.02 -9.04
CA GLY A 344 5.66 -26.42 -8.89
C GLY A 344 4.89 -26.92 -7.67
N ALA A 345 5.48 -27.79 -6.83
CA ALA A 345 4.84 -28.25 -5.61
C ALA A 345 4.86 -27.15 -4.54
N ALA A 346 3.72 -26.89 -3.91
CA ALA A 346 3.62 -25.88 -2.85
C ALA A 346 4.41 -26.32 -1.61
N TYR A 347 5.20 -25.42 -1.05
CA TYR A 347 5.81 -25.61 0.25
C TYR A 347 4.74 -25.51 1.34
N SER A 348 4.74 -26.46 2.28
CA SER A 348 3.97 -26.35 3.53
C SER A 348 4.91 -25.82 4.62
N PRO A 349 4.69 -24.62 5.17
CA PRO A 349 5.40 -24.17 6.36
C PRO A 349 5.23 -25.16 7.50
N TYR A 350 6.29 -25.34 8.28
CA TYR A 350 6.25 -26.09 9.54
C TYR A 350 6.83 -25.30 10.72
N PHE A 351 7.51 -24.18 10.47
CA PHE A 351 8.02 -23.27 11.49
C PHE A 351 8.03 -21.84 10.95
N ILE A 352 7.56 -20.89 11.75
CA ILE A 352 7.54 -19.46 11.44
C ILE A 352 8.07 -18.70 12.66
N LEU A 353 9.05 -17.84 12.47
CA LEU A 353 9.58 -16.92 13.47
C LEU A 353 9.41 -15.48 12.98
N MET A 354 8.73 -14.63 13.76
CA MET A 354 8.56 -13.20 13.46
C MET A 354 9.45 -12.32 14.33
#